data_AF-A0A9P8ZML5-F1
#
_entry.id   AF-A0A9P8ZML5-F1
#
_cell.length_a   1.000
_cell.length_b   1.000
_cell.length_c   1.000
_cell.angle_alpha   90.00
_cell.angle_beta   90.00
_cell.angle_gamma   90.00
#
_symmetry.space_group_name_H-M   'P 1'
#
loop_
_entity.id
_entity.type
_entity.pdbx_description
1 polymer ?
#
loop_
_entity_poly.entity_id
_entity_poly.type
_entity_poly.pdbx_seq_one_letter_code
_entity_poly.pdbx_strand_id
1 'polypeptide(L)'
;MRMAASASDTTLPLTTTSTNNFRSAYLSSNLEHIYKSAMPKEKMNWSSRRSAAEISSWDYVPEPEEELKLCAPDSNTRPKLDTRDLLSGLIEGLNPADPHNPRWCATALNNTLGLIFLSSKGETRNPLLNQAILRYNYPQVYEAFMRFLCCYRTDEEWHATDTLISHCKCTEANVVHASILRDVHLYDGAINPVDEDIMHNHEPLGVLCNLLSHALKDVLQPVHDRAKLHAVERNRASGHPGEKAARKPWPECADDMLPYGPAETVVGLGVVVFRTRNYCALSIAGVLLENIRGPTTKAFLESSYWAQGFVCVGIADLARIGTIIEYLETRKPSPRRRSEFARWEHIATTLTYRVIMFLSHSSLVAHAIVGQSTQPQLLEFNAQSIVITDSGPEDLLSVCCGLVDQSARLLSFAPEHQQMRVLQQSVATEYSSLGARLHYALNLPFSPTSYPPIGDPVRKEFIAHMKLARHLQQTTPAVRTDCRYPVLLLRHSFSQRLYSSDGCNALQAMLRFEDDPRCWARGCRLTAPLVGRKFARCGRCHRVRYCSPECQRRAWADRIDGQPAEVLHAPHRDLCGLLVRVADATGLKPELSSFDRLQSKFTEYELRCRAAGITTEELVKIWRNCDVLVES
;
A
#
# COMPACT_ATOMS: atom_id res chain seq x y z
N MET A 1 -16.18 54.19 -12.68
CA MET A 1 -16.07 52.85 -13.29
C MET A 1 -15.34 51.92 -12.33
N ARG A 2 -16.10 51.27 -11.44
CA ARG A 2 -15.68 50.13 -10.63
C ARG A 2 -16.29 48.90 -11.28
N MET A 3 -15.49 47.92 -11.70
CA MET A 3 -16.00 46.60 -12.05
C MET A 3 -15.91 45.73 -10.81
N ALA A 4 -17.07 45.43 -10.22
CA ALA A 4 -17.23 44.41 -9.20
C ALA A 4 -17.30 43.05 -9.89
N ALA A 5 -16.35 42.16 -9.58
CA ALA A 5 -16.48 40.74 -9.85
C ALA A 5 -17.25 40.10 -8.69
N SER A 6 -18.41 39.53 -8.98
CA SER A 6 -19.17 38.73 -8.03
C SER A 6 -18.54 37.34 -7.93
N ALA A 7 -17.76 37.10 -6.88
CA ALA A 7 -17.48 35.74 -6.43
C ALA A 7 -18.69 35.24 -5.66
N SER A 8 -19.35 34.20 -6.17
CA SER A 8 -20.39 33.47 -5.45
C SER A 8 -19.73 32.56 -4.41
N ASP A 9 -19.66 33.02 -3.17
CA ASP A 9 -19.33 32.19 -2.01
C ASP A 9 -20.40 31.10 -1.87
N THR A 10 -20.04 29.88 -2.27
CA THR A 10 -20.80 28.65 -1.97
C THR A 10 -20.08 27.95 -0.82
N THR A 11 -20.19 28.52 0.38
CA THR A 11 -19.84 27.81 1.60
C THR A 11 -20.92 26.77 1.89
N LEU A 12 -20.61 25.50 1.60
CA LEU A 12 -21.48 24.37 1.89
C LEU A 12 -21.68 24.22 3.42
N PRO A 13 -22.93 24.07 3.92
CA PRO A 13 -23.18 23.81 5.33
C PRO A 13 -22.92 22.33 5.64
N LEU A 14 -21.80 22.03 6.31
CA LEU A 14 -21.54 20.71 6.88
C LEU A 14 -22.07 20.65 8.33
N THR A 15 -23.00 19.74 8.59
CA THR A 15 -23.58 19.51 9.92
C THR A 15 -22.68 18.59 10.75
N THR A 16 -22.10 19.11 11.83
CA THR A 16 -21.15 18.41 12.72
C THR A 16 -21.78 17.30 13.57
N THR A 17 -23.11 17.17 13.60
CA THR A 17 -23.85 16.24 14.46
C THR A 17 -23.88 14.79 13.94
N SER A 18 -23.59 14.57 12.65
CA SER A 18 -23.65 13.23 12.02
C SER A 18 -22.52 12.28 12.49
N THR A 19 -21.32 12.81 12.75
CA THR A 19 -20.10 12.01 12.97
C THR A 19 -20.04 11.33 14.33
N ASN A 20 -20.58 11.94 15.39
CA ASN A 20 -20.48 11.39 16.75
C ASN A 20 -21.46 10.23 17.03
N ASN A 21 -22.68 10.28 16.49
CA ASN A 21 -23.67 9.20 16.69
C ASN A 21 -23.30 7.92 15.94
N PHE A 22 -22.57 8.04 14.82
CA PHE A 22 -22.11 6.90 14.05
C PHE A 22 -21.02 6.08 14.77
N ARG A 23 -20.23 6.71 15.66
CA ARG A 23 -19.07 6.09 16.33
C ARG A 23 -19.44 5.02 17.36
N SER A 24 -20.47 5.24 18.17
CA SER A 24 -20.84 4.36 19.30
C SER A 24 -21.59 3.10 18.85
N ALA A 25 -22.54 3.22 17.91
CA ALA A 25 -23.30 2.10 17.38
C ALA A 25 -22.43 1.15 16.52
N TYR A 26 -21.46 1.72 15.80
CA TYR A 26 -20.57 0.99 14.90
C TYR A 26 -19.52 0.13 15.63
N LEU A 27 -18.99 0.59 16.77
CA LEU A 27 -17.95 -0.13 17.52
C LEU A 27 -18.49 -1.36 18.26
N SER A 28 -19.69 -1.28 18.82
CA SER A 28 -20.29 -2.40 19.58
C SER A 28 -20.80 -3.54 18.67
N SER A 29 -21.36 -3.21 17.49
CA SER A 29 -21.93 -4.20 16.56
C SER A 29 -20.87 -5.08 15.88
N ASN A 30 -19.73 -4.49 15.49
CA ASN A 30 -18.69 -5.20 14.75
C ASN A 30 -17.94 -6.25 15.60
N LEU A 31 -17.76 -6.03 16.90
CA LEU A 31 -16.98 -6.92 17.77
C LEU A 31 -17.74 -8.20 18.16
N GLU A 32 -19.04 -8.09 18.43
CA GLU A 32 -19.87 -9.25 18.75
C GLU A 32 -20.08 -10.15 17.50
N HIS A 33 -20.05 -9.56 16.31
CA HIS A 33 -20.22 -10.28 15.04
C HIS A 33 -18.94 -11.01 14.61
N ILE A 34 -17.76 -10.36 14.65
CA ILE A 34 -16.44 -10.98 14.45
C ILE A 34 -16.25 -12.21 15.38
N TYR A 35 -16.85 -12.16 16.56
CA TYR A 35 -16.86 -13.28 17.50
C TYR A 35 -17.77 -14.45 17.06
N LYS A 36 -18.95 -14.16 16.49
CA LYS A 36 -19.91 -15.17 16.02
C LYS A 36 -19.49 -15.82 14.69
N SER A 37 -18.85 -15.08 13.79
CA SER A 37 -18.32 -15.57 12.49
C SER A 37 -17.09 -16.45 12.64
N ALA A 38 -16.27 -16.24 13.68
CA ALA A 38 -15.10 -17.07 13.98
C ALA A 38 -15.44 -18.41 14.67
N MET A 39 -16.69 -18.71 15.05
CA MET A 39 -17.05 -19.98 15.67
C MET A 39 -17.58 -20.98 14.62
N PRO A 40 -17.13 -22.24 14.59
CA PRO A 40 -17.87 -23.28 13.89
C PRO A 40 -19.28 -23.39 14.49
N LYS A 41 -20.31 -23.54 13.64
CA LYS A 41 -21.69 -23.82 14.06
C LYS A 41 -21.78 -25.26 14.61
N GLU A 42 -21.13 -25.56 15.72
CA GLU A 42 -21.41 -26.79 16.46
C GLU A 42 -22.55 -26.55 17.45
N LYS A 43 -23.62 -27.34 17.31
CA LYS A 43 -24.83 -27.29 18.13
C LYS A 43 -24.45 -27.52 19.60
N MET A 44 -24.38 -26.43 20.36
CA MET A 44 -24.11 -26.45 21.79
C MET A 44 -25.41 -26.80 22.54
N ASN A 45 -25.69 -28.10 22.70
CA ASN A 45 -26.75 -28.57 23.58
C ASN A 45 -26.12 -28.94 24.93
N TRP A 46 -26.22 -28.03 25.91
CA TRP A 46 -25.83 -28.28 27.30
C TRP A 46 -27.07 -28.30 28.18
N SER A 47 -27.52 -29.50 28.55
CA SER A 47 -28.25 -29.68 29.80
C SER A 47 -27.80 -30.97 30.50
N SER A 48 -27.41 -30.77 31.76
CA SER A 48 -27.17 -31.75 32.83
C SER A 48 -25.80 -32.47 32.90
N ARG A 49 -25.10 -32.21 34.01
CA ARG A 49 -23.94 -32.94 34.54
C ARG A 49 -24.40 -34.06 35.47
N ARG A 50 -23.70 -35.20 35.40
CA ARG A 50 -23.21 -36.17 36.43
C ARG A 50 -23.12 -37.53 35.72
N SER A 51 -22.12 -38.39 35.88
CA SER A 51 -21.00 -38.52 36.82
C SER A 51 -19.97 -39.47 36.19
N ALA A 52 -18.71 -39.36 36.61
CA ALA A 52 -17.64 -40.26 36.21
C ALA A 52 -17.84 -41.68 36.79
N ALA A 53 -17.86 -42.69 35.91
CA ALA A 53 -17.30 -44.04 36.10
C ALA A 53 -17.71 -44.90 34.89
N GLU A 54 -16.72 -45.57 34.29
CA GLU A 54 -16.88 -46.68 33.31
C GLU A 54 -17.53 -46.26 31.97
N ILE A 55 -16.85 -46.40 30.84
CA ILE A 55 -16.84 -47.64 30.06
C ILE A 55 -15.69 -47.55 29.04
N SER A 56 -14.85 -48.58 29.06
CA SER A 56 -13.89 -48.93 28.03
C SER A 56 -14.58 -49.33 26.73
N SER A 57 -13.85 -49.25 25.62
CA SER A 57 -14.20 -49.70 24.26
C SER A 57 -15.21 -48.83 23.50
N TRP A 58 -14.70 -48.11 22.51
CA TRP A 58 -15.48 -47.67 21.37
C TRP A 58 -14.98 -48.46 20.16
N ASP A 59 -15.71 -49.50 19.81
CA ASP A 59 -15.67 -50.06 18.47
C ASP A 59 -16.30 -49.05 17.51
N TYR A 60 -15.55 -48.73 16.47
CA TYR A 60 -15.98 -47.86 15.37
C TYR A 60 -16.98 -48.63 14.50
N VAL A 61 -18.25 -48.23 14.54
CA VAL A 61 -19.26 -48.62 13.56
C VAL A 61 -19.56 -47.39 12.70
N PRO A 62 -19.29 -47.41 11.38
CA PRO A 62 -19.70 -46.33 10.51
C PRO A 62 -21.22 -46.44 10.26
N GLU A 63 -21.96 -45.39 10.59
CA GLU A 63 -23.34 -45.23 10.11
C GLU A 63 -23.36 -44.88 8.61
N PRO A 64 -24.42 -45.25 7.88
CA PRO A 64 -24.46 -45.18 6.43
C PRO A 64 -24.70 -43.73 5.97
N GLU A 65 -23.84 -43.26 5.07
CA GLU A 65 -24.10 -42.09 4.22
C GLU A 65 -25.25 -42.39 3.26
N GLU A 66 -26.50 -42.08 3.65
CA GLU A 66 -27.55 -41.89 2.67
C GLU A 66 -28.51 -40.78 3.10
N GLU A 67 -28.86 -39.96 2.10
CA GLU A 67 -29.88 -38.89 2.13
C GLU A 67 -29.48 -37.50 2.66
N LEU A 68 -28.62 -36.81 1.91
CA LEU A 68 -28.85 -35.41 1.56
C LEU A 68 -28.20 -35.03 0.22
N LYS A 69 -28.67 -35.66 -0.87
CA LYS A 69 -28.39 -35.23 -2.25
C LYS A 69 -29.41 -34.18 -2.69
N LEU A 70 -29.19 -32.93 -2.29
CA LEU A 70 -29.74 -31.77 -3.00
C LEU A 70 -28.62 -31.17 -3.85
N CYS A 71 -28.67 -31.50 -5.15
CA CYS A 71 -28.10 -30.79 -6.30
C CYS A 71 -26.95 -29.80 -6.04
N ALA A 72 -25.74 -30.29 -5.77
CA ALA A 72 -24.54 -29.53 -6.09
C ALA A 72 -24.17 -29.84 -7.56
N PRO A 73 -24.11 -28.85 -8.46
CA PRO A 73 -23.72 -29.08 -9.84
C PRO A 73 -22.29 -29.63 -9.92
N ASP A 74 -22.10 -30.61 -10.80
CA ASP A 74 -20.84 -31.30 -11.05
C ASP A 74 -19.73 -30.27 -11.32
N SER A 75 -18.62 -30.34 -10.57
CA SER A 75 -17.57 -29.31 -10.60
C SER A 75 -16.89 -29.15 -11.97
N ASN A 76 -17.13 -30.09 -12.89
CA ASN A 76 -16.64 -30.11 -14.26
C ASN A 76 -17.52 -29.34 -15.28
N THR A 77 -18.71 -28.84 -14.91
CA THR A 77 -19.59 -28.10 -15.84
C THR A 77 -19.53 -26.58 -15.69
N ARG A 78 -18.48 -26.03 -15.06
CA ARG A 78 -18.37 -24.57 -14.94
C ARG A 78 -18.24 -23.93 -16.33
N PRO A 79 -19.09 -22.95 -16.66
CA PRO A 79 -19.01 -22.26 -17.94
C PRO A 79 -17.61 -21.63 -18.11
N LYS A 80 -17.00 -21.86 -19.28
CA LYS A 80 -15.75 -21.20 -19.64
C LYS A 80 -16.06 -19.73 -19.96
N LEU A 81 -15.97 -18.88 -18.95
CA LEU A 81 -16.11 -17.44 -19.13
C LEU A 81 -14.88 -16.89 -19.84
N ASP A 82 -15.08 -16.24 -21.00
CA ASP A 82 -14.02 -15.53 -21.70
C ASP A 82 -13.62 -14.29 -20.88
N THR A 83 -12.33 -14.15 -20.59
CA THR A 83 -11.79 -13.01 -19.84
C THR A 83 -12.06 -11.69 -20.55
N ARG A 84 -12.01 -11.65 -21.88
CA ARG A 84 -12.29 -10.44 -22.66
C ARG A 84 -13.73 -9.98 -22.44
N ASP A 85 -14.68 -10.90 -22.44
CA ASP A 85 -16.08 -10.55 -22.29
C ASP A 85 -16.41 -10.16 -20.84
N LEU A 86 -15.78 -10.80 -19.84
CA LEU A 86 -15.85 -10.36 -18.45
C LEU A 86 -15.33 -8.93 -18.27
N LEU A 87 -14.19 -8.58 -18.89
CA LEU A 87 -13.62 -7.23 -18.81
C LEU A 87 -14.50 -6.20 -19.54
N SER A 88 -15.02 -6.55 -20.71
CA SER A 88 -15.96 -5.70 -21.47
C SER A 88 -17.23 -5.42 -20.67
N GLY A 89 -17.83 -6.48 -20.13
CA GLY A 89 -19.02 -6.38 -19.30
C GLY A 89 -18.76 -5.59 -18.01
N LEU A 90 -17.60 -5.76 -17.37
CA LEU A 90 -17.24 -4.97 -16.19
C LEU A 90 -17.19 -3.47 -16.50
N ILE A 91 -16.58 -3.07 -17.62
CA ILE A 91 -16.53 -1.67 -18.05
C ILE A 91 -17.94 -1.14 -18.30
N GLU A 92 -18.76 -1.90 -19.02
CA GLU A 92 -20.17 -1.52 -19.25
C GLU A 92 -20.94 -1.39 -17.93
N GLY A 93 -20.75 -2.35 -17.02
CA GLY A 93 -21.39 -2.40 -15.71
C GLY A 93 -21.05 -1.20 -14.84
N LEU A 94 -19.79 -0.76 -14.83
CA LEU A 94 -19.34 0.44 -14.11
C LEU A 94 -19.80 1.75 -14.77
N ASN A 95 -20.12 1.71 -16.06
CA ASN A 95 -20.58 2.85 -16.86
C ASN A 95 -19.66 4.08 -16.71
N PRO A 96 -18.41 4.05 -17.23
CA PRO A 96 -17.45 5.15 -17.04
C PRO A 96 -17.86 6.48 -17.68
N ALA A 97 -18.91 6.49 -18.51
CA ALA A 97 -19.51 7.71 -19.03
C ALA A 97 -20.45 8.39 -18.03
N ASP A 98 -21.03 7.63 -17.10
CA ASP A 98 -21.88 8.11 -16.01
C ASP A 98 -21.71 7.21 -14.76
N PRO A 99 -20.66 7.43 -13.96
CA PRO A 99 -20.36 6.59 -12.79
C PRO A 99 -21.35 6.72 -11.63
N HIS A 100 -22.32 7.62 -11.72
CA HIS A 100 -23.45 7.71 -10.77
C HIS A 100 -24.54 6.68 -11.10
N ASN A 101 -24.53 6.14 -12.32
CA ASN A 101 -25.53 5.21 -12.82
C ASN A 101 -24.90 3.90 -13.34
N PRO A 102 -24.23 3.12 -12.46
CA PRO A 102 -23.75 1.79 -12.81
C PRO A 102 -24.91 0.92 -13.31
N ARG A 103 -24.65 0.18 -14.39
CA ARG A 103 -25.65 -0.65 -15.08
C ARG A 103 -25.85 -2.01 -14.43
N TRP A 104 -24.85 -2.47 -13.68
CA TRP A 104 -24.85 -3.78 -13.04
C TRP A 104 -25.04 -3.62 -11.53
N CYS A 105 -25.65 -4.62 -10.92
CA CYS A 105 -25.77 -4.66 -9.46
C CYS A 105 -24.41 -4.97 -8.80
N ALA A 106 -24.32 -4.71 -7.51
CA ALA A 106 -23.12 -4.92 -6.72
C ALA A 106 -22.66 -6.38 -6.77
N THR A 107 -23.57 -7.35 -6.70
CA THR A 107 -23.25 -8.78 -6.80
C THR A 107 -22.55 -9.11 -8.12
N ALA A 108 -23.08 -8.64 -9.25
CA ALA A 108 -22.49 -8.87 -10.56
C ALA A 108 -21.10 -8.22 -10.69
N LEU A 109 -20.96 -6.97 -10.24
CA LEU A 109 -19.69 -6.25 -10.27
C LEU A 109 -18.63 -6.93 -9.39
N ASN A 110 -18.99 -7.26 -8.14
CA ASN A 110 -18.08 -7.90 -7.18
C ASN A 110 -17.66 -9.29 -7.64
N ASN A 111 -18.58 -10.12 -8.14
CA ASN A 111 -18.26 -11.45 -8.63
C ASN A 111 -17.38 -11.39 -9.89
N THR A 112 -17.62 -10.41 -10.77
CA THR A 112 -16.77 -10.19 -11.96
C THR A 112 -15.36 -9.79 -11.54
N LEU A 113 -15.21 -8.87 -10.57
CA LEU A 113 -13.91 -8.52 -10.00
C LEU A 113 -13.24 -9.73 -9.33
N GLY A 114 -13.98 -10.53 -8.57
CA GLY A 114 -13.47 -11.75 -7.95
C GLY A 114 -12.98 -12.78 -8.98
N LEU A 115 -13.70 -12.95 -10.08
CA LEU A 115 -13.31 -13.82 -11.18
C LEU A 115 -12.03 -13.34 -11.88
N ILE A 116 -11.89 -12.03 -12.10
CA ILE A 116 -10.73 -11.44 -12.78
C ILE A 116 -9.49 -11.43 -11.87
N PHE A 117 -9.66 -11.05 -10.60
CA PHE A 117 -8.54 -10.73 -9.70
C PHE A 117 -8.29 -11.76 -8.58
N LEU A 118 -9.32 -12.49 -8.12
CA LEU A 118 -9.24 -13.34 -6.92
C LEU A 118 -9.28 -14.84 -7.22
N SER A 119 -9.69 -15.27 -8.42
CA SER A 119 -9.78 -16.69 -8.81
C SER A 119 -8.40 -17.33 -8.97
N SER A 120 -7.79 -17.66 -7.83
CA SER A 120 -6.50 -18.34 -7.70
C SER A 120 -6.64 -19.80 -7.24
N LYS A 121 -7.88 -20.31 -7.10
CA LYS A 121 -8.15 -21.67 -6.60
C LYS A 121 -7.71 -22.81 -7.56
N GLY A 122 -7.03 -22.51 -8.66
CA GLY A 122 -6.36 -23.49 -9.53
C GLY A 122 -4.87 -23.18 -9.66
N GLU A 123 -4.06 -23.91 -8.90
CA GLU A 123 -2.59 -24.12 -8.82
C GLU A 123 -1.54 -23.23 -9.54
N THR A 124 -1.83 -22.27 -10.45
CA THR A 124 -0.74 -21.57 -11.18
C THR A 124 -0.97 -20.11 -11.57
N ARG A 125 -2.09 -19.45 -11.23
CA ARG A 125 -2.30 -18.05 -11.68
C ARG A 125 -2.04 -17.03 -10.59
N ASN A 126 -0.84 -16.46 -10.62
CA ASN A 126 -0.40 -15.32 -9.81
C ASN A 126 -1.27 -14.07 -10.12
N PRO A 127 -2.05 -13.53 -9.16
CA PRO A 127 -2.89 -12.34 -9.35
C PRO A 127 -2.12 -11.13 -9.91
N LEU A 128 -0.84 -10.99 -9.55
CA LEU A 128 0.03 -9.90 -10.01
C LEU A 128 0.40 -10.07 -11.49
N LEU A 129 0.52 -11.31 -11.99
CA LEU A 129 0.79 -11.56 -13.41
C LEU A 129 -0.42 -11.16 -14.26
N ASN A 130 -1.63 -11.42 -13.76
CA ASN A 130 -2.86 -10.99 -14.43
C ASN A 130 -2.93 -9.46 -14.50
N GLN A 131 -2.60 -8.75 -13.41
CA GLN A 131 -2.61 -7.28 -13.41
C GLN A 131 -1.62 -6.68 -14.42
N ALA A 132 -0.41 -7.23 -14.55
CA ALA A 132 0.53 -6.78 -15.58
C ALA A 132 -0.05 -6.99 -16.99
N ILE A 133 -0.60 -8.17 -17.27
CA ILE A 133 -1.24 -8.49 -18.56
C ILE A 133 -2.41 -7.54 -18.83
N LEU A 134 -3.25 -7.28 -17.83
CA LEU A 134 -4.40 -6.39 -17.92
C LEU A 134 -3.96 -4.95 -18.22
N ARG A 135 -2.92 -4.44 -17.56
CA ARG A 135 -2.41 -3.07 -17.80
C ARG A 135 -1.97 -2.84 -19.23
N TYR A 136 -1.37 -3.86 -19.85
CA TYR A 136 -0.87 -3.78 -21.23
C TYR A 136 -1.96 -4.02 -22.27
N ASN A 137 -2.91 -4.91 -22.00
CA ASN A 137 -3.88 -5.36 -23.00
C ASN A 137 -5.27 -4.74 -22.86
N TYR A 138 -5.61 -4.25 -21.67
CA TYR A 138 -6.92 -3.73 -21.32
C TYR A 138 -6.84 -2.45 -20.46
N PRO A 139 -6.08 -1.41 -20.87
CA PRO A 139 -5.93 -0.17 -20.11
C PRO A 139 -7.26 0.51 -19.77
N GLN A 140 -8.27 0.37 -20.63
CA GLN A 140 -9.62 0.92 -20.45
C GLN A 140 -10.33 0.40 -19.19
N VAL A 141 -9.94 -0.76 -18.65
CA VAL A 141 -10.49 -1.29 -17.39
C VAL A 141 -10.05 -0.42 -16.22
N TYR A 142 -8.77 -0.06 -16.17
CA TYR A 142 -8.23 0.80 -15.12
C TYR A 142 -8.68 2.26 -15.28
N GLU A 143 -8.86 2.73 -16.51
CA GLU A 143 -9.51 4.01 -16.77
C GLU A 143 -10.94 4.03 -16.20
N ALA A 144 -11.72 2.97 -16.43
CA ALA A 144 -13.06 2.85 -15.85
C ALA A 144 -13.03 2.80 -14.33
N PHE A 145 -12.06 2.11 -13.72
CA PHE A 145 -11.90 2.07 -12.26
C PHE A 145 -11.56 3.45 -11.70
N MET A 146 -10.61 4.17 -12.31
CA MET A 146 -10.23 5.52 -11.88
C MET A 146 -11.41 6.48 -12.05
N ARG A 147 -12.10 6.47 -13.19
CA ARG A 147 -13.31 7.27 -13.42
C ARG A 147 -14.38 6.98 -12.37
N PHE A 148 -14.59 5.73 -12.00
CA PHE A 148 -15.60 5.37 -11.02
C PHE A 148 -15.23 5.83 -9.60
N LEU A 149 -14.00 5.56 -9.16
CA LEU A 149 -13.53 5.92 -7.82
C LEU A 149 -13.35 7.42 -7.63
N CYS A 150 -12.90 8.13 -8.66
CA CYS A 150 -12.60 9.56 -8.58
C CYS A 150 -13.78 10.45 -8.95
N CYS A 151 -14.94 9.87 -9.27
CA CYS A 151 -16.18 10.63 -9.47
C CYS A 151 -16.62 11.21 -8.12
N TYR A 152 -16.68 12.54 -8.03
CA TYR A 152 -17.29 13.20 -6.88
C TYR A 152 -18.75 12.75 -6.73
N ARG A 153 -19.16 12.49 -5.49
CA ARG A 153 -20.54 12.16 -5.15
C ARG A 153 -20.93 12.93 -3.91
N THR A 154 -22.06 13.61 -3.94
CA THR A 154 -22.69 14.10 -2.71
C THR A 154 -23.17 12.93 -1.85
N ASP A 155 -23.61 13.22 -0.63
CA ASP A 155 -24.18 12.21 0.27
C ASP A 155 -25.43 11.56 -0.34
N GLU A 156 -26.27 12.36 -1.00
CA GLU A 156 -27.48 11.90 -1.69
C GLU A 156 -27.13 11.05 -2.91
N GLU A 157 -26.16 11.50 -3.73
CA GLU A 157 -25.71 10.76 -4.91
C GLU A 157 -25.04 9.44 -4.53
N TRP A 158 -24.28 9.42 -3.43
CA TRP A 158 -23.68 8.21 -2.88
C TRP A 158 -24.77 7.22 -2.48
N HIS A 159 -25.75 7.65 -1.69
CA HIS A 159 -26.86 6.79 -1.25
C HIS A 159 -27.75 6.33 -2.40
N ALA A 160 -28.00 7.19 -3.40
CA ALA A 160 -28.73 6.84 -4.61
C ALA A 160 -27.99 5.78 -5.43
N THR A 161 -26.67 5.94 -5.61
CA THR A 161 -25.82 4.97 -6.32
C THR A 161 -25.78 3.64 -5.57
N ASP A 162 -25.63 3.68 -4.24
CA ASP A 162 -25.64 2.50 -3.38
C ASP A 162 -26.96 1.74 -3.46
N THR A 163 -28.08 2.45 -3.34
CA THR A 163 -29.43 1.89 -3.50
C THR A 163 -29.63 1.29 -4.89
N LEU A 164 -29.12 1.96 -5.92
CA LEU A 164 -29.22 1.51 -7.30
C LEU A 164 -28.53 0.15 -7.50
N ILE A 165 -27.29 -0.01 -7.01
CA ILE A 165 -26.54 -1.26 -7.18
C ILE A 165 -26.93 -2.35 -6.17
N SER A 166 -27.57 -2.00 -5.06
CA SER A 166 -28.09 -2.95 -4.07
C SER A 166 -29.19 -3.86 -4.64
N HIS A 167 -29.89 -3.39 -5.68
CA HIS A 167 -30.97 -4.14 -6.31
C HIS A 167 -30.52 -4.74 -7.63
N CYS A 168 -30.76 -6.03 -7.85
CA CYS A 168 -30.42 -6.67 -9.11
C CYS A 168 -31.34 -6.19 -10.24
N LYS A 169 -30.79 -5.36 -11.14
CA LYS A 169 -31.43 -4.92 -12.39
C LYS A 169 -30.81 -5.54 -13.64
N CYS A 170 -29.90 -6.50 -13.46
CA CYS A 170 -29.24 -7.25 -14.51
C CYS A 170 -30.27 -8.11 -15.24
N THR A 171 -30.94 -7.56 -16.25
CA THR A 171 -31.96 -8.25 -17.04
C THR A 171 -31.37 -8.79 -18.34
N GLU A 172 -31.81 -9.96 -18.78
CA GLU A 172 -31.32 -10.59 -20.02
C GLU A 172 -31.65 -9.79 -21.28
N ALA A 173 -32.68 -8.92 -21.21
CA ALA A 173 -33.20 -8.19 -22.37
C ALA A 173 -32.35 -6.98 -22.80
N ASN A 174 -31.45 -6.47 -21.96
CA ASN A 174 -30.77 -5.18 -22.16
C ASN A 174 -29.25 -5.24 -22.18
N VAL A 175 -28.63 -6.42 -22.23
CA VAL A 175 -27.16 -6.53 -22.11
C VAL A 175 -26.60 -7.45 -23.19
N VAL A 176 -25.62 -6.93 -23.94
CA VAL A 176 -24.78 -7.70 -24.87
C VAL A 176 -24.15 -8.92 -24.17
N HIS A 177 -24.06 -8.88 -22.84
CA HIS A 177 -23.43 -9.85 -21.94
C HIS A 177 -24.43 -10.64 -21.08
N ALA A 178 -25.67 -10.87 -21.52
CA ALA A 178 -26.70 -11.58 -20.74
C ALA A 178 -26.26 -12.97 -20.25
N SER A 179 -25.56 -13.75 -21.08
CA SER A 179 -25.04 -15.08 -20.70
C SER A 179 -24.00 -14.99 -19.58
N ILE A 180 -23.08 -14.02 -19.67
CA ILE A 180 -22.03 -13.79 -18.68
C ILE A 180 -22.63 -13.33 -17.37
N LEU A 181 -23.61 -12.42 -17.41
CA LEU A 181 -24.29 -11.98 -16.21
C LEU A 181 -24.94 -13.16 -15.48
N ARG A 182 -25.61 -14.07 -16.19
CA ARG A 182 -26.19 -15.27 -15.57
C ARG A 182 -25.12 -16.08 -14.84
N ASP A 183 -24.01 -16.37 -15.53
CA ASP A 183 -22.90 -17.15 -14.97
C ASP A 183 -22.21 -16.45 -13.78
N VAL A 184 -22.07 -15.11 -13.85
CA VAL A 184 -21.49 -14.29 -12.78
C VAL A 184 -22.39 -14.26 -11.54
N HIS A 185 -23.72 -14.20 -11.70
CA HIS A 185 -24.65 -14.30 -10.55
C HIS A 185 -24.64 -15.71 -9.93
N LEU A 186 -24.48 -16.73 -10.76
CA LEU A 186 -24.37 -18.13 -10.31
C LEU A 186 -23.00 -18.46 -9.73
N TYR A 187 -22.02 -17.57 -9.87
CA TYR A 187 -20.69 -17.75 -9.31
C TYR A 187 -20.74 -17.59 -7.79
N ASP A 188 -20.98 -18.72 -7.11
CA ASP A 188 -20.88 -18.89 -5.66
C ASP A 188 -19.42 -19.04 -5.19
N GLY A 189 -18.48 -18.62 -6.03
CA GLY A 189 -17.06 -18.82 -5.81
C GLY A 189 -16.47 -17.79 -4.86
N ALA A 190 -16.94 -17.81 -3.61
CA ALA A 190 -16.23 -17.42 -2.42
C ALA A 190 -15.48 -16.07 -2.50
N ILE A 191 -16.21 -14.97 -2.33
CA ILE A 191 -15.65 -13.92 -1.47
C ILE A 191 -15.33 -14.63 -0.16
N ASN A 192 -14.06 -14.58 0.24
CA ASN A 192 -13.54 -15.38 1.34
C ASN A 192 -14.38 -15.08 2.60
N PRO A 193 -14.79 -16.05 3.43
CA PRO A 193 -15.55 -15.77 4.67
C PRO A 193 -14.84 -14.81 5.63
N VAL A 194 -13.53 -14.57 5.48
CA VAL A 194 -12.79 -13.52 6.20
C VAL A 194 -13.14 -12.11 5.70
N ASP A 195 -13.66 -11.98 4.49
CA ASP A 195 -14.20 -10.75 3.90
C ASP A 195 -15.72 -10.64 4.07
N GLU A 196 -16.44 -11.71 4.44
CA GLU A 196 -17.88 -11.64 4.77
C GLU A 196 -18.15 -10.63 5.91
N ASP A 197 -17.29 -10.58 6.93
CA ASP A 197 -17.37 -9.58 8.01
C ASP A 197 -17.13 -8.13 7.54
N ILE A 198 -16.41 -7.94 6.41
CA ILE A 198 -16.22 -6.64 5.75
C ILE A 198 -17.40 -6.34 4.80
N MET A 199 -18.20 -7.34 4.43
CA MET A 199 -19.29 -7.18 3.48
C MET A 199 -20.64 -6.95 4.18
N HIS A 200 -20.88 -7.57 5.34
CA HIS A 200 -22.21 -7.61 5.95
C HIS A 200 -22.67 -6.31 6.64
N ASN A 201 -21.74 -5.42 6.99
CA ASN A 201 -22.06 -4.13 7.62
C ASN A 201 -21.74 -2.93 6.71
N HIS A 202 -21.44 -3.17 5.44
CA HIS A 202 -21.02 -2.14 4.53
C HIS A 202 -22.02 -1.95 3.40
N GLU A 203 -22.28 -0.68 3.08
CA GLU A 203 -22.96 -0.24 1.87
C GLU A 203 -22.33 -0.96 0.65
N PRO A 204 -23.12 -1.63 -0.22
CA PRO A 204 -22.61 -2.33 -1.39
C PRO A 204 -21.66 -1.49 -2.27
N LEU A 205 -21.87 -0.17 -2.33
CA LEU A 205 -20.98 0.77 -3.03
C LEU A 205 -19.64 0.89 -2.34
N GLY A 206 -19.61 0.90 -1.00
CA GLY A 206 -18.37 0.90 -0.24
C GLY A 206 -17.53 -0.35 -0.48
N VAL A 207 -18.17 -1.51 -0.52
CA VAL A 207 -17.54 -2.79 -0.90
C VAL A 207 -16.95 -2.73 -2.30
N LEU A 208 -17.73 -2.27 -3.29
CA LEU A 208 -17.27 -2.15 -4.67
C LEU A 208 -16.06 -1.21 -4.77
N CYS A 209 -16.12 -0.04 -4.14
CA CYS A 209 -15.01 0.90 -4.07
C CYS A 209 -13.77 0.27 -3.42
N ASN A 210 -13.93 -0.61 -2.42
CA ASN A 210 -12.83 -1.36 -1.83
C ASN A 210 -12.14 -2.27 -2.83
N LEU A 211 -12.90 -3.12 -3.52
CA LEU A 211 -12.37 -4.04 -4.51
C LEU A 211 -11.66 -3.32 -5.67
N LEU A 212 -12.28 -2.25 -6.19
CA LEU A 212 -11.70 -1.43 -7.25
C LEU A 212 -10.39 -0.77 -6.81
N SER A 213 -10.34 -0.23 -5.58
CA SER A 213 -9.14 0.41 -5.06
C SER A 213 -8.00 -0.60 -4.85
N HIS A 214 -8.31 -1.83 -4.41
CA HIS A 214 -7.32 -2.90 -4.34
C HIS A 214 -6.73 -3.22 -5.71
N ALA A 215 -7.59 -3.41 -6.72
CA ALA A 215 -7.15 -3.71 -8.08
C ALA A 215 -6.29 -2.59 -8.70
N LEU A 216 -6.62 -1.32 -8.42
CA LEU A 216 -5.85 -0.17 -8.89
C LEU A 216 -4.54 0.03 -8.15
N LYS A 217 -4.53 -0.09 -6.82
CA LYS A 217 -3.34 0.09 -5.99
C LYS A 217 -2.19 -0.78 -6.46
N ASP A 218 -2.43 -2.08 -6.68
CA ASP A 218 -1.38 -3.01 -7.09
C ASP A 218 -0.81 -2.69 -8.48
N VAL A 219 -1.59 -2.04 -9.33
CA VAL A 219 -1.18 -1.56 -10.65
C VAL A 219 -0.38 -0.26 -10.59
N LEU A 220 -0.74 0.63 -9.67
CA LEU A 220 -0.06 1.90 -9.46
C LEU A 220 1.25 1.74 -8.67
N GLN A 221 1.35 0.73 -7.79
CA GLN A 221 2.53 0.51 -6.95
C GLN A 221 3.84 0.37 -7.76
N PRO A 222 3.92 -0.43 -8.85
CA PRO A 222 5.12 -0.49 -9.69
C PRO A 222 5.46 0.83 -10.39
N VAL A 223 4.47 1.67 -10.67
CA VAL A 223 4.68 2.99 -11.30
C VAL A 223 5.32 3.93 -10.30
N HIS A 224 4.80 3.93 -9.08
CA HIS A 224 5.35 4.62 -7.93
C HIS A 224 6.79 4.17 -7.62
N ASP A 225 7.03 2.86 -7.48
CA ASP A 225 8.34 2.31 -7.12
C ASP A 225 9.42 2.63 -8.15
N ARG A 226 9.02 2.85 -9.40
CA ARG A 226 9.94 3.19 -10.49
C ARG A 226 10.16 4.70 -10.63
N ALA A 227 9.36 5.55 -9.97
CA ALA A 227 9.30 7.00 -10.21
C ALA A 227 9.22 7.35 -11.71
N LYS A 228 8.61 6.47 -12.52
CA LYS A 228 8.76 6.45 -13.99
C LYS A 228 7.71 7.26 -14.74
N LEU A 229 6.70 7.83 -14.09
CA LEU A 229 5.69 8.63 -14.79
C LEU A 229 6.31 9.80 -15.57
N HIS A 230 7.21 10.56 -14.94
CA HIS A 230 7.98 11.60 -15.62
C HIS A 230 8.95 11.07 -16.69
N ALA A 231 9.32 9.79 -16.66
CA ALA A 231 10.09 9.16 -17.73
C ALA A 231 9.20 8.80 -18.92
N VAL A 232 7.95 8.38 -18.70
CA VAL A 232 6.98 8.11 -19.76
C VAL A 232 6.60 9.39 -20.50
N GLU A 233 6.37 10.49 -19.78
CA GLU A 233 6.10 11.81 -20.39
C GLU A 233 7.30 12.33 -21.19
N ARG A 234 8.52 12.22 -20.65
CA ARG A 234 9.75 12.55 -21.38
C ARG A 234 9.96 11.68 -22.61
N ASN A 235 9.63 10.40 -22.55
CA ASN A 235 9.71 9.49 -23.69
C ASN A 235 8.67 9.84 -24.77
N ARG A 236 7.49 10.35 -24.39
CA ARG A 236 6.50 10.88 -25.33
C ARG A 236 6.98 12.17 -25.99
N ALA A 237 7.55 13.09 -25.21
CA ALA A 237 8.07 14.36 -25.71
C ALA A 237 9.31 14.21 -26.62
N SER A 238 10.11 13.17 -26.42
CA SER A 238 11.32 12.87 -27.23
C SER A 238 11.03 12.17 -28.56
N GLY A 239 9.76 11.90 -28.88
CA GLY A 239 9.27 11.72 -30.24
C GLY A 239 10.02 10.69 -31.10
N HIS A 240 10.47 9.56 -30.56
CA HIS A 240 11.15 8.53 -31.36
C HIS A 240 10.16 7.86 -32.33
N PRO A 241 10.17 8.18 -33.64
CA PRO A 241 9.10 7.80 -34.57
C PRO A 241 9.20 6.36 -35.09
N GLY A 242 10.16 5.56 -34.59
CA GLY A 242 10.59 4.32 -35.26
C GLY A 242 10.28 3.01 -34.55
N GLU A 243 9.96 3.01 -33.25
CA GLU A 243 9.54 1.79 -32.56
C GLU A 243 8.05 1.58 -32.82
N LYS A 244 7.72 0.51 -33.55
CA LYS A 244 6.35 0.00 -33.72
C LYS A 244 5.57 0.25 -32.43
N ALA A 245 4.40 0.89 -32.52
CA ALA A 245 3.54 1.30 -31.41
C ALA A 245 3.26 0.14 -30.44
N ALA A 246 4.25 -0.19 -29.62
CA ALA A 246 4.16 -1.18 -28.59
C ALA A 246 3.13 -0.62 -27.62
N ARG A 247 2.08 -1.41 -27.35
CA ARG A 247 1.05 -1.04 -26.37
C ARG A 247 1.76 -0.61 -25.09
N LYS A 248 1.51 0.60 -24.65
CA LYS A 248 2.09 1.13 -23.41
C LYS A 248 1.24 0.64 -22.25
N PRO A 249 1.84 0.32 -21.10
CA PRO A 249 1.09 -0.08 -19.93
C PRO A 249 0.38 1.14 -19.34
N TRP A 250 -0.85 0.96 -18.88
CA TRP A 250 -1.52 1.98 -18.06
C TRP A 250 -0.78 2.22 -16.74
N PRO A 251 -0.71 3.45 -16.21
CA PRO A 251 -1.08 4.70 -16.88
C PRO A 251 0.00 5.13 -17.89
N GLU A 252 -0.42 5.67 -19.03
CA GLU A 252 0.45 6.24 -20.06
C GLU A 252 0.82 7.70 -19.77
N CYS A 253 -0.07 8.47 -19.12
CA CYS A 253 0.19 9.84 -18.68
C CYS A 253 -0.52 10.17 -17.37
N ALA A 254 -0.27 11.37 -16.83
CA ALA A 254 -0.95 11.86 -15.63
C ALA A 254 -2.48 11.93 -15.80
N ASP A 255 -2.97 12.29 -17.00
CA ASP A 255 -4.41 12.42 -17.28
C ASP A 255 -5.17 11.10 -17.12
N ASP A 256 -4.52 9.97 -17.40
CA ASP A 256 -5.11 8.64 -17.19
C ASP A 256 -5.43 8.38 -15.70
N MET A 257 -4.72 9.05 -14.81
CA MET A 257 -4.93 8.99 -13.37
C MET A 257 -5.74 10.18 -12.83
N LEU A 258 -6.04 11.17 -13.67
CA LEU A 258 -6.80 12.38 -13.34
C LEU A 258 -8.01 12.54 -14.28
N PRO A 259 -8.94 11.57 -14.33
CA PRO A 259 -10.01 11.56 -15.32
C PRO A 259 -10.93 12.79 -15.30
N TYR A 260 -10.99 13.50 -14.17
CA TYR A 260 -11.79 14.72 -14.00
C TYR A 260 -10.93 15.98 -13.79
N GLY A 261 -9.62 15.88 -14.01
CA GLY A 261 -8.66 16.92 -13.60
C GLY A 261 -8.22 16.77 -12.13
N PRO A 262 -7.18 17.51 -11.70
CA PRO A 262 -6.58 17.33 -10.38
C PRO A 262 -7.53 17.56 -9.21
N ALA A 263 -8.36 18.61 -9.24
CA ALA A 263 -9.22 18.99 -8.13
C ALA A 263 -10.34 17.98 -7.90
N GLU A 264 -11.14 17.74 -8.92
CA GLU A 264 -12.30 16.85 -8.90
C GLU A 264 -11.88 15.41 -8.63
N THR A 265 -10.77 14.95 -9.24
CA THR A 265 -10.26 13.59 -9.02
C THR A 265 -9.84 13.38 -7.56
N VAL A 266 -9.11 14.35 -6.99
CA VAL A 266 -8.65 14.28 -5.60
C VAL A 266 -9.85 14.34 -4.66
N VAL A 267 -10.80 15.26 -4.86
CA VAL A 267 -12.00 15.37 -4.02
C VAL A 267 -12.84 14.09 -4.08
N GLY A 268 -13.11 13.54 -5.27
CA GLY A 268 -13.88 12.30 -5.41
C GLY A 268 -13.23 11.11 -4.71
N LEU A 269 -11.89 10.99 -4.83
CA LEU A 269 -11.15 9.97 -4.09
C LEU A 269 -11.20 10.21 -2.57
N GLY A 270 -11.23 11.46 -2.12
CA GLY A 270 -11.40 11.84 -0.72
C GLY A 270 -12.74 11.41 -0.16
N VAL A 271 -13.83 11.55 -0.93
CA VAL A 271 -15.16 11.03 -0.57
C VAL A 271 -15.11 9.52 -0.37
N VAL A 272 -14.47 8.78 -1.29
CA VAL A 272 -14.30 7.33 -1.14
C VAL A 272 -13.53 7.00 0.13
N VAL A 273 -12.38 7.63 0.38
CA VAL A 273 -11.58 7.39 1.59
C VAL A 273 -12.39 7.67 2.86
N PHE A 274 -13.12 8.78 2.91
CA PHE A 274 -13.94 9.17 4.05
C PHE A 274 -15.08 8.18 4.32
N ARG A 275 -15.83 7.80 3.27
CA ARG A 275 -17.00 6.91 3.37
C ARG A 275 -16.64 5.47 3.67
N THR A 276 -15.60 4.97 3.02
CA THR A 276 -15.26 3.54 3.05
C THR A 276 -14.17 3.21 4.07
N ARG A 277 -13.43 4.22 4.56
CA ARG A 277 -12.21 4.06 5.36
C ARG A 277 -11.20 3.14 4.68
N ASN A 278 -11.14 3.24 3.36
CA ASN A 278 -10.34 2.36 2.54
C ASN A 278 -8.91 2.86 2.40
N TYR A 279 -7.99 2.14 3.02
CA TYR A 279 -6.57 2.44 2.95
C TYR A 279 -5.97 2.23 1.56
N CYS A 280 -6.57 1.41 0.69
CA CYS A 280 -6.14 1.29 -0.70
C CYS A 280 -6.46 2.56 -1.48
N ALA A 281 -7.63 3.17 -1.26
CA ALA A 281 -7.95 4.49 -1.83
C ALA A 281 -6.99 5.58 -1.31
N LEU A 282 -6.62 5.52 -0.02
CA LEU A 282 -5.58 6.39 0.55
C LEU A 282 -4.21 6.15 -0.11
N SER A 283 -3.86 4.89 -0.40
CA SER A 283 -2.63 4.54 -1.14
C SER A 283 -2.62 5.18 -2.53
N ILE A 284 -3.75 5.09 -3.25
CA ILE A 284 -3.91 5.72 -4.57
C ILE A 284 -3.67 7.22 -4.46
N ALA A 285 -4.27 7.90 -3.46
CA ALA A 285 -4.04 9.32 -3.23
C ALA A 285 -2.56 9.63 -2.99
N GLY A 286 -1.87 8.81 -2.20
CA GLY A 286 -0.42 8.94 -1.98
C GLY A 286 0.37 8.84 -3.29
N VAL A 287 0.04 7.86 -4.15
CA VAL A 287 0.64 7.72 -5.49
C VAL A 287 0.37 8.97 -6.35
N LEU A 288 -0.85 9.50 -6.37
CA LEU A 288 -1.20 10.71 -7.15
C LEU A 288 -0.39 11.93 -6.69
N LEU A 289 -0.27 12.12 -5.37
CA LEU A 289 0.53 13.19 -4.79
C LEU A 289 2.01 13.02 -5.14
N GLU A 290 2.55 11.81 -5.00
CA GLU A 290 3.96 11.51 -5.23
C GLU A 290 4.40 11.69 -6.70
N ASN A 291 3.58 11.23 -7.63
CA ASN A 291 3.93 11.08 -9.04
C ASN A 291 3.49 12.26 -9.91
N ILE A 292 2.34 12.89 -9.65
CA ILE A 292 1.88 14.03 -10.44
C ILE A 292 2.39 15.34 -9.84
N ARG A 293 2.38 15.43 -8.50
CA ARG A 293 2.81 16.60 -7.71
C ARG A 293 2.01 17.86 -8.03
N GLY A 294 2.37 18.98 -7.42
CA GLY A 294 1.92 20.32 -7.81
C GLY A 294 0.39 20.48 -7.83
N PRO A 295 -0.28 20.35 -9.00
CA PRO A 295 -1.74 20.38 -9.07
C PRO A 295 -2.47 19.43 -8.11
N THR A 296 -2.00 18.18 -7.94
CA THR A 296 -2.67 17.22 -7.03
C THR A 296 -2.45 17.58 -5.57
N THR A 297 -1.25 18.06 -5.21
CA THR A 297 -0.95 18.54 -3.87
C THR A 297 -1.81 19.74 -3.51
N LYS A 298 -1.92 20.71 -4.41
CA LYS A 298 -2.76 21.90 -4.22
C LYS A 298 -4.22 21.48 -4.01
N ALA A 299 -4.76 20.67 -4.91
CA ALA A 299 -6.12 20.13 -4.81
C ALA A 299 -6.38 19.40 -3.49
N PHE A 300 -5.39 18.63 -3.01
CA PHE A 300 -5.50 17.90 -1.75
C PHE A 300 -5.55 18.85 -0.55
N LEU A 301 -4.65 19.84 -0.51
CA LEU A 301 -4.57 20.81 0.59
C LEU A 301 -5.78 21.73 0.66
N GLU A 302 -6.36 22.07 -0.49
CA GLU A 302 -7.55 22.94 -0.58
C GLU A 302 -8.87 22.18 -0.32
N SER A 303 -8.81 20.85 -0.22
CA SER A 303 -9.99 20.01 -0.04
C SER A 303 -10.33 19.81 1.44
N SER A 304 -11.50 20.31 1.84
CA SER A 304 -12.06 20.07 3.18
C SER A 304 -12.29 18.59 3.47
N TYR A 305 -12.63 17.79 2.45
CA TYR A 305 -12.78 16.33 2.60
C TYR A 305 -11.48 15.65 3.00
N TRP A 306 -10.32 16.13 2.54
CA TRP A 306 -9.03 15.55 2.92
C TRP A 306 -8.52 16.09 4.25
N ALA A 307 -8.72 17.37 4.55
CA ALA A 307 -8.39 17.92 5.86
C ALA A 307 -9.15 17.19 6.97
N GLN A 308 -10.48 17.11 6.84
CA GLN A 308 -11.31 16.39 7.80
C GLN A 308 -11.12 14.88 7.66
N GLY A 309 -11.07 14.34 6.43
CA GLY A 309 -11.01 12.91 6.20
C GLY A 309 -9.70 12.28 6.62
N PHE A 310 -8.55 12.92 6.42
CA PHE A 310 -7.26 12.37 6.85
C PHE A 310 -7.17 12.27 8.38
N VAL A 311 -7.60 13.32 9.10
CA VAL A 311 -7.64 13.29 10.56
C VAL A 311 -8.76 12.37 11.06
N CYS A 312 -9.96 12.41 10.50
CA CYS A 312 -11.05 11.52 10.87
C CYS A 312 -10.72 10.04 10.62
N VAL A 313 -10.10 9.70 9.48
CA VAL A 313 -9.64 8.34 9.18
C VAL A 313 -8.52 7.96 10.15
N GLY A 314 -7.54 8.85 10.36
CA GLY A 314 -6.50 8.66 11.37
C GLY A 314 -7.05 8.38 12.77
N ILE A 315 -7.98 9.18 13.27
CA ILE A 315 -8.62 9.05 14.60
C ILE A 315 -9.47 7.79 14.67
N ALA A 316 -10.32 7.54 13.66
CA ALA A 316 -11.20 6.38 13.64
C ALA A 316 -10.38 5.08 13.61
N ASP A 317 -9.30 5.06 12.83
CA ASP A 317 -8.41 3.91 12.75
C ASP A 317 -7.54 3.79 14.00
N LEU A 318 -7.10 4.88 14.62
CA LEU A 318 -6.43 4.83 15.93
C LEU A 318 -7.31 4.16 16.99
N ALA A 319 -8.58 4.56 17.07
CA ALA A 319 -9.54 3.93 17.97
C ALA A 319 -9.71 2.45 17.64
N ARG A 320 -9.86 2.10 16.35
CA ARG A 320 -10.01 0.71 15.89
C ARG A 320 -8.78 -0.13 16.21
N ILE A 321 -7.58 0.40 15.98
CA ILE A 321 -6.30 -0.24 16.28
C ILE A 321 -6.19 -0.45 17.80
N GLY A 322 -6.53 0.57 18.60
CA GLY A 322 -6.58 0.47 20.05
C GLY A 322 -7.50 -0.65 20.53
N THR A 323 -8.71 -0.75 19.97
CA THR A 323 -9.65 -1.84 20.25
C THR A 323 -9.11 -3.21 19.82
N ILE A 324 -8.47 -3.31 18.66
CA ILE A 324 -7.81 -4.55 18.21
C ILE A 324 -6.72 -4.96 19.19
N ILE A 325 -5.89 -4.01 19.63
CA ILE A 325 -4.83 -4.26 20.61
C ILE A 325 -5.43 -4.73 21.93
N GLU A 326 -6.41 -4.02 22.48
CA GLU A 326 -7.09 -4.40 23.73
C GLU A 326 -7.74 -5.79 23.62
N TYR A 327 -8.35 -6.10 22.48
CA TYR A 327 -8.87 -7.43 22.20
C TYR A 327 -7.76 -8.50 22.22
N LEU A 328 -6.62 -8.24 21.57
CA LEU A 328 -5.49 -9.16 21.55
C LEU A 328 -4.89 -9.34 22.96
N GLU A 329 -4.80 -8.29 23.75
CA GLU A 329 -4.32 -8.31 25.15
C GLU A 329 -5.22 -9.15 26.04
N THR A 330 -6.53 -8.85 26.04
CA THR A 330 -7.51 -9.47 26.93
C THR A 330 -7.79 -10.94 26.59
N ARG A 331 -7.63 -11.33 25.32
CA ARG A 331 -7.93 -12.70 24.84
C ARG A 331 -6.71 -13.59 24.70
N LYS A 332 -5.50 -13.13 25.05
CA LYS A 332 -4.28 -13.92 24.91
C LYS A 332 -4.38 -15.22 25.72
N PRO A 333 -4.50 -16.40 25.09
CA PRO A 333 -4.66 -17.65 25.81
C PRO A 333 -3.35 -18.01 26.52
N SER A 334 -3.46 -18.79 27.60
CA SER A 334 -2.27 -19.34 28.25
C SER A 334 -1.48 -20.20 27.25
N PRO A 335 -0.13 -20.10 27.21
CA PRO A 335 0.72 -20.93 26.34
C PRO A 335 0.52 -22.45 26.52
N ARG A 336 -0.11 -22.87 27.64
CA ARG A 336 -0.44 -24.28 27.91
C ARG A 336 -1.50 -24.84 26.96
N ARG A 337 -2.31 -23.99 26.31
CA ARG A 337 -3.35 -24.40 25.34
C ARG A 337 -2.86 -24.18 23.91
N ARG A 338 -2.02 -25.09 23.42
CA ARG A 338 -1.29 -24.93 22.14
C ARG A 338 -2.17 -24.62 20.94
N SER A 339 -3.33 -25.29 20.79
CA SER A 339 -4.24 -25.08 19.65
C SER A 339 -4.91 -23.70 19.68
N GLU A 340 -5.42 -23.27 20.83
CA GLU A 340 -5.99 -21.94 21.03
C GLU A 340 -4.93 -20.85 20.83
N PHE A 341 -3.71 -21.07 21.33
CA PHE A 341 -2.60 -20.15 21.18
C PHE A 341 -2.16 -19.98 19.73
N ALA A 342 -1.98 -21.08 18.98
CA ALA A 342 -1.63 -21.02 17.56
C ALA A 342 -2.71 -20.29 16.74
N ARG A 343 -3.98 -20.51 17.06
CA ARG A 343 -5.10 -19.80 16.43
C ARG A 343 -5.08 -18.31 16.74
N TRP A 344 -4.90 -17.95 18.01
CA TRP A 344 -4.77 -16.56 18.44
C TRP A 344 -3.57 -15.88 17.76
N GLU A 345 -2.43 -16.55 17.67
CA GLU A 345 -1.22 -16.04 17.03
C GLU A 345 -1.43 -15.76 15.54
N HIS A 346 -2.14 -16.65 14.84
CA HIS A 346 -2.51 -16.43 13.44
C HIS A 346 -3.41 -15.20 13.26
N ILE A 347 -4.42 -15.04 14.12
CA ILE A 347 -5.32 -13.87 14.12
C ILE A 347 -4.52 -12.59 14.43
N ALA A 348 -3.70 -12.62 15.49
CA ALA A 348 -2.86 -11.50 15.90
C ALA A 348 -1.91 -11.08 14.78
N THR A 349 -1.25 -12.02 14.12
CA THR A 349 -0.35 -11.77 13.00
C THR A 349 -1.09 -11.15 11.82
N THR A 350 -2.24 -11.69 11.45
CA THR A 350 -3.06 -11.21 10.32
C THR A 350 -3.57 -9.78 10.57
N LEU A 351 -4.11 -9.52 11.76
CA LEU A 351 -4.59 -8.18 12.14
C LEU A 351 -3.43 -7.19 12.20
N THR A 352 -2.32 -7.58 12.82
CA THR A 352 -1.12 -6.74 12.91
C THR A 352 -0.59 -6.39 11.52
N TYR A 353 -0.55 -7.35 10.59
CA TYR A 353 -0.15 -7.11 9.20
C TYR A 353 -1.07 -6.08 8.53
N ARG A 354 -2.39 -6.25 8.65
CA ARG A 354 -3.37 -5.29 8.10
C ARG A 354 -3.17 -3.89 8.65
N VAL A 355 -2.92 -3.75 9.96
CA VAL A 355 -2.65 -2.44 10.57
C VAL A 355 -1.34 -1.83 10.06
N ILE A 356 -0.26 -2.61 9.96
CA ILE A 356 1.01 -2.07 9.45
C ILE A 356 0.89 -1.63 7.99
N MET A 357 0.14 -2.38 7.16
CA MET A 357 -0.14 -1.97 5.79
C MET A 357 -0.94 -0.67 5.75
N PHE A 358 -1.96 -0.52 6.60
CA PHE A 358 -2.70 0.74 6.74
C PHE A 358 -1.77 1.91 7.09
N LEU A 359 -0.93 1.73 8.10
CA LEU A 359 0.02 2.73 8.58
C LEU A 359 1.01 3.11 7.47
N SER A 360 1.49 2.12 6.72
CA SER A 360 2.33 2.36 5.55
C SER A 360 1.67 3.25 4.50
N HIS A 361 0.38 3.04 4.22
CA HIS A 361 -0.31 3.82 3.19
C HIS A 361 -0.64 5.24 3.64
N SER A 362 -0.93 5.43 4.92
CA SER A 362 -1.14 6.76 5.47
C SER A 362 0.17 7.54 5.64
N SER A 363 1.30 6.86 5.93
CA SER A 363 2.61 7.52 5.95
C SER A 363 2.99 8.08 4.58
N LEU A 364 2.67 7.37 3.48
CA LEU A 364 2.92 7.83 2.11
C LEU A 364 2.24 9.17 1.81
N VAL A 365 0.94 9.27 2.13
CA VAL A 365 0.16 10.51 1.94
C VAL A 365 0.73 11.63 2.78
N ALA A 366 1.03 11.36 4.05
CA ALA A 366 1.56 12.37 4.96
C ALA A 366 2.95 12.87 4.53
N HIS A 367 3.83 11.98 4.07
CA HIS A 367 5.12 12.35 3.51
C HIS A 367 4.98 13.19 2.26
N ALA A 368 4.03 12.86 1.38
CA ALA A 368 3.77 13.61 0.17
C ALA A 368 3.24 15.02 0.48
N ILE A 369 2.33 15.14 1.45
CA ILE A 369 1.81 16.44 1.94
C ILE A 369 2.95 17.28 2.51
N VAL A 370 3.65 16.77 3.52
CA VAL A 370 4.73 17.50 4.19
C VAL A 370 5.85 17.89 3.21
N GLY A 371 6.16 17.01 2.27
CA GLY A 371 7.26 17.22 1.34
C GLY A 371 6.97 18.09 0.13
N GLN A 372 5.70 18.43 -0.12
CA GLN A 372 5.32 19.22 -1.29
C GLN A 372 4.62 20.53 -0.93
N SER A 373 4.20 20.68 0.31
CA SER A 373 3.51 21.87 0.81
C SER A 373 4.49 22.93 1.28
N THR A 374 4.07 24.18 1.24
CA THR A 374 4.73 25.26 1.98
C THR A 374 4.26 25.27 3.44
N GLN A 375 5.03 25.89 4.33
CA GLN A 375 4.63 26.02 5.74
C GLN A 375 3.24 26.68 5.91
N PRO A 376 2.90 27.80 5.23
CA PRO A 376 1.57 28.40 5.34
C PRO A 376 0.44 27.45 4.93
N GLN A 377 0.64 26.68 3.85
CA GLN A 377 -0.35 25.69 3.41
C GLN A 377 -0.53 24.57 4.44
N LEU A 378 0.55 24.10 5.07
CA LEU A 378 0.45 23.08 6.12
C LEU A 378 -0.24 23.59 7.38
N LEU A 379 0.00 24.85 7.75
CA LEU A 379 -0.67 25.49 8.89
C LEU A 379 -2.17 25.63 8.63
N GLU A 380 -2.54 26.07 7.43
CA GLU A 380 -3.94 26.18 7.00
C GLU A 380 -4.61 24.80 6.96
N PHE A 381 -3.97 23.82 6.32
CA PHE A 381 -4.48 22.45 6.27
C PHE A 381 -4.62 21.85 7.67
N ASN A 382 -3.64 22.04 8.57
CA ASN A 382 -3.74 21.58 9.96
C ASN A 382 -4.91 22.25 10.69
N ALA A 383 -5.11 23.56 10.51
CA ALA A 383 -6.22 24.29 11.12
C ALA A 383 -7.59 23.80 10.63
N GLN A 384 -7.71 23.47 9.34
CA GLN A 384 -8.92 22.87 8.76
C GLN A 384 -9.15 21.43 9.22
N SER A 385 -8.08 20.74 9.62
CA SER A 385 -8.11 19.33 10.03
C SER A 385 -8.40 19.13 11.51
N ILE A 386 -8.55 20.20 12.30
CA ILE A 386 -8.83 20.08 13.74
C ILE A 386 -10.21 19.46 13.94
N VAL A 387 -10.24 18.26 14.51
CA VAL A 387 -11.48 17.57 14.88
C VAL A 387 -11.63 17.62 16.39
N ILE A 388 -12.79 18.07 16.86
CA ILE A 388 -13.11 18.06 18.30
C ILE A 388 -13.57 16.64 18.65
N THR A 389 -12.77 15.94 19.44
CA THR A 389 -13.13 14.63 20.01
C THR A 389 -13.50 14.76 21.49
N ASP A 390 -14.03 13.69 22.08
CA ASP A 390 -14.27 13.61 23.53
C ASP A 390 -12.99 13.83 24.36
N SER A 391 -11.82 13.56 23.76
CA SER A 391 -10.50 13.75 24.37
C SER A 391 -9.90 15.14 24.14
N GLY A 392 -10.59 16.00 23.39
CA GLY A 392 -10.14 17.33 23.01
C GLY A 392 -9.91 17.48 21.50
N PRO A 393 -9.39 18.63 21.06
CA PRO A 393 -9.05 18.86 19.66
C PRO A 393 -7.89 17.95 19.26
N GLU A 394 -8.09 17.18 18.21
CA GLU A 394 -7.06 16.38 17.56
C GLU A 394 -6.65 17.04 16.24
N ASP A 395 -5.35 17.12 16.01
CA ASP A 395 -4.72 17.70 14.83
C ASP A 395 -3.83 16.68 14.12
N LEU A 396 -3.12 17.08 13.06
CA LEU A 396 -2.24 16.14 12.35
C LEU A 396 -1.13 15.58 13.23
N LEU A 397 -0.66 16.37 14.19
CA LEU A 397 0.41 15.96 15.08
C LEU A 397 -0.10 14.93 16.09
N SER A 398 -1.28 15.16 16.69
CA SER A 398 -1.89 14.19 17.62
C SER A 398 -2.14 12.85 16.95
N VAL A 399 -2.62 12.85 15.71
CA VAL A 399 -2.80 11.63 14.91
C VAL A 399 -1.45 10.93 14.70
N CYS A 400 -0.40 11.65 14.32
CA CYS A 400 0.93 11.04 14.14
C CYS A 400 1.47 10.45 15.45
N CYS A 401 1.36 11.16 16.57
CA CYS A 401 1.79 10.68 17.88
C CYS A 401 1.01 9.42 18.30
N GLY A 402 -0.32 9.41 18.11
CA GLY A 402 -1.15 8.25 18.37
C GLY A 402 -0.75 7.04 17.52
N LEU A 403 -0.41 7.25 16.24
CA LEU A 403 -0.03 6.15 15.34
C LEU A 403 1.33 5.56 15.73
N VAL A 404 2.28 6.38 16.16
CA VAL A 404 3.54 5.90 16.76
C VAL A 404 3.27 5.05 18.00
N ASP A 405 2.39 5.50 18.89
CA ASP A 405 2.04 4.77 20.11
C ASP A 405 1.43 3.41 19.82
N GLN A 406 0.39 3.37 18.98
CA GLN A 406 -0.27 2.12 18.65
C GLN A 406 0.66 1.16 17.88
N SER A 407 1.54 1.68 17.02
CA SER A 407 2.58 0.88 16.36
C SER A 407 3.53 0.24 17.37
N ALA A 408 3.94 0.99 18.41
CA ALA A 408 4.80 0.48 19.46
C ALA A 408 4.10 -0.61 20.28
N ARG A 409 2.81 -0.46 20.57
CA ARG A 409 2.01 -1.49 21.26
C ARG A 409 1.86 -2.75 20.42
N LEU A 410 1.65 -2.62 19.11
CA LEU A 410 1.54 -3.77 18.19
C LEU A 410 2.80 -4.64 18.12
N LEU A 411 3.98 -4.06 18.34
CA LEU A 411 5.26 -4.81 18.41
C LEU A 411 5.22 -5.91 19.48
N SER A 412 4.40 -5.76 20.52
CA SER A 412 4.34 -6.71 21.63
C SER A 412 3.62 -8.04 21.30
N PHE A 413 2.83 -8.10 20.22
CA PHE A 413 2.02 -9.30 19.89
C PHE A 413 2.67 -10.26 18.90
N ALA A 414 3.66 -9.82 18.12
CA ALA A 414 4.33 -10.66 17.11
C ALA A 414 5.87 -10.73 17.30
N PRO A 415 6.37 -11.01 18.53
CA PRO A 415 7.79 -10.91 18.81
C PRO A 415 8.64 -11.93 18.07
N GLU A 416 8.07 -13.03 17.55
CA GLU A 416 8.83 -14.11 16.90
C GLU A 416 8.94 -13.94 15.38
N HIS A 417 8.02 -13.22 14.73
CA HIS A 417 8.02 -13.07 13.27
C HIS A 417 8.97 -11.96 12.80
N GLN A 418 10.19 -12.33 12.37
CA GLN A 418 11.25 -11.37 11.99
C GLN A 418 10.81 -10.35 10.94
N GLN A 419 10.09 -10.78 9.90
CA GLN A 419 9.60 -9.86 8.85
C GLN A 419 8.62 -8.82 9.41
N MET A 420 7.79 -9.20 10.39
CA MET A 420 6.85 -8.28 11.02
C MET A 420 7.59 -7.26 11.86
N ARG A 421 8.61 -7.68 12.63
CA ARG A 421 9.46 -6.74 13.38
C ARG A 421 10.13 -5.71 12.47
N VAL A 422 10.64 -6.13 11.32
CA VAL A 422 11.24 -5.23 10.33
C VAL A 422 10.20 -4.25 9.78
N LEU A 423 9.01 -4.74 9.41
CA LEU A 423 7.91 -3.92 8.90
C LEU A 423 7.45 -2.88 9.93
N GLN A 424 7.26 -3.32 11.17
CA GLN A 424 6.84 -2.50 12.30
C GLN A 424 7.89 -1.44 12.64
N GLN A 425 9.18 -1.83 12.72
CA GLN A 425 10.26 -0.88 12.96
C GLN A 425 10.31 0.16 11.84
N SER A 426 10.16 -0.26 10.58
CA SER A 426 10.11 0.66 9.45
C SER A 426 8.99 1.68 9.61
N VAL A 427 7.76 1.24 9.88
CA VAL A 427 6.61 2.12 10.10
C VAL A 427 6.83 3.05 11.29
N ALA A 428 7.32 2.54 12.42
CA ALA A 428 7.60 3.35 13.59
C ALA A 428 8.65 4.45 13.31
N THR A 429 9.72 4.12 12.57
CA THR A 429 10.73 5.08 12.12
C THR A 429 10.14 6.14 11.19
N GLU A 430 9.24 5.75 10.29
CA GLU A 430 8.59 6.70 9.39
C GLU A 430 7.71 7.70 10.10
N TYR A 431 6.81 7.22 10.96
CA TYR A 431 5.93 8.11 11.71
C TYR A 431 6.71 8.99 12.69
N SER A 432 7.81 8.46 13.25
CA SER A 432 8.77 9.25 14.03
C SER A 432 9.39 10.35 13.17
N SER A 433 9.88 10.04 11.96
CA SER A 433 10.38 11.05 11.05
C SER A 433 9.31 12.04 10.61
N LEU A 434 8.08 11.59 10.38
CA LEU A 434 6.96 12.41 9.96
C LEU A 434 6.57 13.39 11.07
N GLY A 435 6.42 12.92 12.30
CA GLY A 435 6.16 13.76 13.48
C GLY A 435 7.24 14.82 13.68
N ALA A 436 8.51 14.45 13.54
CA ALA A 436 9.63 15.41 13.58
C ALA A 436 9.51 16.51 12.52
N ARG A 437 9.10 16.15 11.29
CA ARG A 437 8.88 17.12 10.21
C ARG A 437 7.65 17.98 10.44
N LEU A 438 6.57 17.42 11.00
CA LEU A 438 5.38 18.19 11.35
C LEU A 438 5.68 19.20 12.45
N HIS A 439 6.44 18.84 13.48
CA HIS A 439 6.92 19.81 14.46
C HIS A 439 7.71 20.95 13.82
N TYR A 440 8.61 20.62 12.88
CA TYR A 440 9.37 21.61 12.14
C TYR A 440 8.45 22.51 11.31
N ALA A 441 7.59 21.92 10.48
CA ALA A 441 6.75 22.61 9.52
C ALA A 441 5.67 23.46 10.20
N LEU A 442 5.09 22.99 11.30
CA LEU A 442 4.05 23.69 12.05
C LEU A 442 4.63 24.63 13.12
N ASN A 443 5.96 24.72 13.25
CA ASN A 443 6.65 25.49 14.27
C ASN A 443 6.16 25.17 15.71
N LEU A 444 5.86 23.90 15.96
CA LEU A 444 5.35 23.44 17.25
C LEU A 444 6.52 23.13 18.21
N PRO A 445 6.46 23.54 19.49
CA PRO A 445 7.47 23.20 20.45
C PRO A 445 7.56 21.68 20.59
N PHE A 446 8.77 21.16 20.55
CA PHE A 446 9.02 19.74 20.74
C PHE A 446 9.17 19.42 22.23
N SER A 447 8.35 18.50 22.75
CA SER A 447 8.61 17.86 24.03
C SER A 447 8.94 16.37 23.83
N PRO A 448 10.10 15.88 24.32
CA PRO A 448 10.39 14.45 24.35
C PRO A 448 9.34 13.62 25.09
N THR A 449 8.55 14.25 25.97
CA THR A 449 7.46 13.60 26.72
C THR A 449 6.16 13.50 25.93
N SER A 450 6.02 14.22 24.81
CA SER A 450 4.83 14.15 23.95
C SER A 450 4.79 12.89 23.08
N TYR A 451 5.88 12.13 23.04
CA TYR A 451 5.94 10.84 22.37
C TYR A 451 6.05 9.74 23.42
N PRO A 452 5.28 8.65 23.28
CA PRO A 452 5.37 7.51 24.18
C PRO A 452 6.79 6.93 24.16
N PRO A 453 7.21 6.18 25.19
CA PRO A 453 8.50 5.52 25.21
C PRO A 453 8.56 4.48 24.08
N ILE A 454 9.01 4.93 22.91
CA ILE A 454 9.28 4.07 21.77
C ILE A 454 10.48 3.20 22.15
N GLY A 455 10.48 1.94 21.72
CA GLY A 455 11.63 1.05 21.91
C GLY A 455 12.96 1.75 21.55
N ASP A 456 14.01 1.42 22.30
CA ASP A 456 15.31 2.10 22.27
C ASP A 456 15.89 2.37 20.86
N PRO A 457 15.75 1.47 19.85
CA PRO A 457 16.22 1.73 18.49
C PRO A 457 15.48 2.87 17.79
N VAL A 458 14.14 2.88 17.84
CA VAL A 458 13.32 3.90 17.19
C VAL A 458 13.48 5.24 17.90
N ARG A 459 13.60 5.22 19.24
CA ARG A 459 13.89 6.41 20.02
C ARG A 459 15.21 7.08 19.61
N LYS A 460 16.26 6.30 19.33
CA LYS A 460 17.55 6.85 18.85
C LYS A 460 17.44 7.50 17.48
N GLU A 461 16.78 6.84 16.53
CA GLU A 461 16.54 7.41 15.19
C GLU A 461 15.67 8.68 15.26
N PHE A 462 14.61 8.65 16.07
CA PHE A 462 13.77 9.81 16.31
C PHE A 462 14.56 10.99 16.87
N ILE A 463 15.37 10.78 17.92
CA ILE A 463 16.24 11.82 18.49
C ILE A 463 17.22 12.34 17.44
N ALA A 464 17.76 11.48 16.57
CA ALA A 464 18.67 11.90 15.50
C ALA A 464 17.96 12.79 14.47
N HIS A 465 16.79 12.41 13.98
CA HIS A 465 15.96 13.23 13.09
C HIS A 465 15.58 14.56 13.72
N MET A 466 15.29 14.57 15.03
CA MET A 466 14.99 15.79 15.78
C MET A 466 16.18 16.73 15.91
N LYS A 467 17.38 16.21 16.20
CA LYS A 467 18.62 17.01 16.24
C LYS A 467 18.89 17.65 14.89
N LEU A 468 18.68 16.90 13.81
CA LEU A 468 18.80 17.42 12.45
C LEU A 468 17.77 18.52 12.17
N ALA A 469 16.49 18.29 12.47
CA ALA A 469 15.43 19.29 12.26
C ALA A 469 15.71 20.59 13.03
N ARG A 470 16.10 20.50 14.31
CA ARG A 470 16.48 21.67 15.12
C ARG A 470 17.69 22.39 14.55
N HIS A 471 18.72 21.66 14.14
CA HIS A 471 19.90 22.24 13.52
C HIS A 471 19.50 23.04 12.26
N LEU A 472 18.66 22.47 11.39
CA LEU A 472 18.16 23.14 10.19
C LEU A 472 17.33 24.41 10.51
N GLN A 473 16.53 24.42 11.59
CA GLN A 473 15.81 25.64 12.04
C GLN A 473 16.75 26.78 12.45
N GLN A 474 17.89 26.41 13.03
CA GLN A 474 18.86 27.34 13.59
C GLN A 474 19.84 27.87 12.53
N THR A 475 20.24 27.04 11.56
CA THR A 475 21.35 27.38 10.65
C THR A 475 20.92 27.96 9.31
N THR A 476 19.66 27.88 8.90
CA THR A 476 19.26 28.28 7.55
C THR A 476 17.97 29.12 7.50
N PRO A 477 18.06 30.46 7.60
CA PRO A 477 16.89 31.35 7.52
C PRO A 477 16.08 31.19 6.23
N ALA A 478 16.74 30.89 5.11
CA ALA A 478 16.12 30.67 3.80
C ALA A 478 15.40 29.31 3.67
N VAL A 479 15.65 28.33 4.56
CA VAL A 479 14.98 27.02 4.55
C VAL A 479 13.70 27.03 5.38
N ARG A 480 13.48 28.05 6.23
CA ARG A 480 12.30 28.14 7.09
C ARG A 480 10.97 28.09 6.33
N THR A 481 10.96 28.53 5.07
CA THR A 481 9.74 28.60 4.25
C THR A 481 9.52 27.40 3.34
N ASP A 482 10.54 26.55 3.14
CA ASP A 482 10.49 25.43 2.19
C ASP A 482 10.59 24.07 2.90
N CYS A 483 9.44 23.43 3.13
CA CYS A 483 9.34 22.11 3.73
C CYS A 483 9.86 20.97 2.83
N ARG A 484 10.25 21.26 1.58
CA ARG A 484 10.66 20.25 0.58
C ARG A 484 12.06 19.67 0.82
N TYR A 485 12.96 20.40 1.49
CA TYR A 485 14.40 20.07 1.56
C TYR A 485 14.75 18.81 2.39
N PRO A 486 14.09 18.48 3.52
CA PRO A 486 14.38 17.27 4.30
C PRO A 486 13.86 15.96 3.68
N VAL A 487 13.07 16.03 2.60
CA VAL A 487 12.26 14.89 2.12
C VAL A 487 13.06 13.92 1.25
N LEU A 488 14.09 14.40 0.55
CA LEU A 488 14.88 13.58 -0.36
C LEU A 488 15.74 12.51 0.35
N LEU A 489 16.13 12.73 1.61
CA LEU A 489 17.03 11.84 2.37
C LEU A 489 16.36 10.57 2.91
N LEU A 490 15.03 10.44 2.85
CA LEU A 490 14.31 9.29 3.43
C LEU A 490 13.41 8.55 2.41
N ARG A 491 13.21 9.17 1.25
CA ARG A 491 12.25 8.77 0.21
C ARG A 491 12.57 7.44 -0.46
N HIS A 492 13.82 7.01 -0.46
CA HIS A 492 14.26 5.83 -1.23
C HIS A 492 13.95 4.47 -0.59
N SER A 493 13.40 4.46 0.63
CA SER A 493 13.60 3.33 1.51
C SER A 493 12.36 2.48 1.79
N PHE A 494 11.13 2.93 1.54
CA PHE A 494 9.96 2.27 2.14
C PHE A 494 9.20 1.27 1.27
N SER A 495 8.77 1.67 0.06
CA SER A 495 8.02 0.74 -0.80
C SER A 495 8.87 -0.47 -1.21
N GLN A 496 10.19 -0.28 -1.25
CA GLN A 496 11.17 -1.37 -1.41
C GLN A 496 11.31 -2.25 -0.15
N ARG A 497 11.07 -1.73 1.06
CA ARG A 497 11.20 -2.50 2.32
C ARG A 497 9.95 -3.34 2.65
N LEU A 498 8.75 -2.90 2.28
CA LEU A 498 7.49 -3.57 2.67
C LEU A 498 7.19 -4.85 1.88
N TYR A 499 7.62 -4.92 0.63
CA TYR A 499 7.27 -6.02 -0.29
C TYR A 499 8.46 -6.88 -0.70
N SER A 500 9.62 -6.61 -0.11
CA SER A 500 10.87 -7.14 -0.62
C SER A 500 11.70 -7.64 0.55
N SER A 501 11.79 -8.96 0.64
CA SER A 501 12.71 -9.67 1.49
C SER A 501 14.15 -9.24 1.20
N ASP A 502 15.11 -9.55 2.08
CA ASP A 502 16.50 -9.12 1.90
C ASP A 502 17.07 -9.55 0.54
N GLY A 503 16.62 -10.69 0.00
CA GLY A 503 16.94 -11.10 -1.36
C GLY A 503 16.33 -10.20 -2.44
N CYS A 504 15.08 -9.76 -2.30
CA CYS A 504 14.49 -8.80 -3.23
C CYS A 504 15.23 -7.45 -3.20
N ASN A 505 15.61 -6.94 -2.03
CA ASN A 505 16.39 -5.71 -1.90
C ASN A 505 17.77 -5.86 -2.57
N ALA A 506 18.45 -6.99 -2.32
CA ALA A 506 19.72 -7.30 -2.96
C ALA A 506 19.60 -7.42 -4.49
N LEU A 507 18.55 -8.06 -5.00
CA LEU A 507 18.28 -8.16 -6.43
C LEU A 507 18.02 -6.77 -7.04
N GLN A 508 17.21 -5.94 -6.39
CA GLN A 508 16.97 -4.57 -6.84
C GLN A 508 18.26 -3.74 -6.87
N ALA A 509 19.11 -3.87 -5.84
CA ALA A 509 20.43 -3.24 -5.83
C ALA A 509 21.31 -3.73 -6.98
N MET A 510 21.31 -5.04 -7.27
CA MET A 510 22.04 -5.59 -8.41
C MET A 510 21.55 -5.04 -9.75
N LEU A 511 20.23 -4.87 -9.91
CA LEU A 511 19.65 -4.28 -11.10
C LEU A 511 19.98 -2.79 -11.21
N ARG A 512 20.01 -2.07 -10.09
CA ARG A 512 20.44 -0.66 -10.07
C ARG A 512 21.89 -0.51 -10.51
N PHE A 513 22.82 -1.40 -10.13
CA PHE A 513 24.20 -1.34 -10.66
C PHE A 513 24.25 -1.40 -12.18
N GLU A 514 23.29 -2.12 -12.78
CA GLU A 514 23.21 -2.31 -14.21
C GLU A 514 22.54 -1.15 -14.93
N ASP A 515 21.48 -0.57 -14.35
CA ASP A 515 20.71 0.52 -14.95
C ASP A 515 21.29 1.91 -14.67
N ASP A 516 22.08 2.08 -13.59
CA ASP A 516 22.63 3.38 -13.21
C ASP A 516 23.69 3.85 -14.24
N PRO A 517 23.48 5.02 -14.90
CA PRO A 517 24.46 5.56 -15.81
C PRO A 517 25.64 6.24 -15.10
N ARG A 518 25.63 6.39 -13.77
CA ARG A 518 26.66 7.10 -13.01
C ARG A 518 27.91 6.26 -12.79
N CYS A 519 29.02 6.95 -12.54
CA CYS A 519 30.27 6.33 -12.14
C CYS A 519 30.19 5.94 -10.67
N TRP A 520 30.49 4.68 -10.38
CA TRP A 520 30.40 4.10 -9.04
C TRP A 520 31.59 4.42 -8.11
N ALA A 521 32.37 5.43 -8.46
CA ALA A 521 33.48 5.89 -7.63
C ALA A 521 33.00 7.07 -6.80
N ARG A 522 33.24 7.02 -5.49
CA ARG A 522 32.79 8.05 -4.56
C ARG A 522 33.24 9.45 -5.02
N GLY A 523 32.30 10.40 -4.98
CA GLY A 523 32.51 11.79 -5.40
C GLY A 523 32.64 12.00 -6.91
N CYS A 524 32.52 10.96 -7.73
CA CYS A 524 32.51 11.11 -9.19
C CYS A 524 31.09 11.43 -9.68
N ARG A 525 30.87 12.64 -10.18
CA ARG A 525 29.58 13.10 -10.70
C ARG A 525 29.35 12.77 -12.19
N LEU A 526 30.29 12.07 -12.83
CA LEU A 526 30.19 11.76 -14.26
C LEU A 526 29.13 10.69 -14.51
N THR A 527 28.36 10.89 -15.57
CA THR A 527 27.38 9.94 -16.09
C THR A 527 27.74 9.52 -17.52
N ALA A 528 27.37 8.31 -17.93
CA ALA A 528 27.67 7.80 -19.27
C ALA A 528 27.14 8.74 -20.39
N PRO A 529 25.93 9.33 -20.28
CA PRO A 529 25.47 10.36 -21.21
C PRO A 529 26.38 11.59 -21.25
N LEU A 530 26.84 12.08 -20.10
CA LEU A 530 27.69 13.28 -20.02
C LEU A 530 29.06 13.06 -20.68
N VAL A 531 29.63 11.86 -20.53
CA VAL A 531 30.94 11.52 -21.13
C VAL A 531 30.78 11.07 -22.60
N GLY A 532 29.55 10.84 -23.07
CA GLY A 532 29.29 10.40 -24.45
C GLY A 532 29.78 8.99 -24.76
N ARG A 533 30.04 8.15 -23.75
CA ARG A 533 30.47 6.75 -23.93
C ARG A 533 30.00 5.85 -22.79
N LYS A 534 29.90 4.55 -23.06
CA LYS A 534 29.64 3.54 -22.03
C LYS A 534 30.81 3.50 -21.05
N PHE A 535 30.48 3.42 -19.76
CA PHE A 535 31.47 3.22 -18.70
C PHE A 535 31.99 1.79 -18.68
N ALA A 536 33.26 1.64 -18.32
CA ALA A 536 33.89 0.33 -18.19
C ALA A 536 33.28 -0.41 -17.00
N ARG A 537 32.96 -1.68 -17.18
CA ARG A 537 32.49 -2.54 -16.10
C ARG A 537 33.68 -3.09 -15.32
N CYS A 538 33.51 -3.34 -14.04
CA CYS A 538 34.53 -4.07 -13.28
C CYS A 538 34.79 -5.44 -13.92
N GLY A 539 36.06 -5.75 -14.19
CA GLY A 539 36.46 -7.00 -14.86
C GLY A 539 36.19 -8.29 -14.08
N ARG A 540 35.72 -8.22 -12.83
CA ARG A 540 35.37 -9.40 -12.02
C ARG A 540 33.85 -9.58 -11.88
N CYS A 541 33.14 -8.61 -11.30
CA CYS A 541 31.69 -8.74 -11.11
C CYS A 541 30.85 -8.37 -12.34
N HIS A 542 31.42 -7.59 -13.28
CA HIS A 542 30.74 -7.06 -14.46
C HIS A 542 29.45 -6.26 -14.20
N ARG A 543 29.14 -5.91 -12.94
CA ARG A 543 27.95 -5.12 -12.55
C ARG A 543 28.24 -3.63 -12.47
N VAL A 544 29.25 -3.30 -11.68
CA VAL A 544 29.58 -1.92 -11.31
C VAL A 544 30.34 -1.22 -12.43
N ARG A 545 30.02 0.05 -12.70
CA ARG A 545 30.53 0.84 -13.83
C ARG A 545 31.39 2.02 -13.40
N TYR A 546 32.49 2.24 -14.13
CA TYR A 546 33.45 3.32 -13.85
C TYR A 546 33.76 4.13 -15.11
N CYS A 547 33.85 5.45 -14.94
CA CYS A 547 34.25 6.33 -16.05
C CYS A 547 35.74 6.17 -16.41
N SER A 548 36.59 5.75 -15.47
CA SER A 548 38.02 5.52 -15.70
C SER A 548 38.61 4.45 -14.76
N PRO A 549 39.79 3.88 -15.09
CA PRO A 549 40.52 2.98 -14.20
C PRO A 549 40.89 3.60 -12.84
N GLU A 550 41.14 4.91 -12.78
CA GLU A 550 41.42 5.66 -11.54
C GLU A 550 40.19 5.64 -10.63
N CYS A 551 39.00 5.87 -11.21
CA CYS A 551 37.75 5.78 -10.47
C CYS A 551 37.49 4.36 -9.94
N GLN A 552 37.79 3.33 -10.74
CA GLN A 552 37.70 1.94 -10.27
C GLN A 552 38.67 1.67 -9.09
N ARG A 553 39.94 2.11 -9.21
CA ARG A 553 40.95 1.96 -8.15
C ARG A 553 40.53 2.65 -6.86
N ARG A 554 40.01 3.87 -6.95
CA ARG A 554 39.47 4.62 -5.80
C ARG A 554 38.32 3.87 -5.14
N ALA A 555 37.31 3.45 -5.91
CA ALA A 555 36.18 2.68 -5.37
C ALA A 555 36.59 1.34 -4.73
N TRP A 556 37.72 0.76 -5.15
CA TRP A 556 38.32 -0.43 -4.52
C TRP A 556 39.08 -0.13 -3.24
N ALA A 557 39.71 1.05 -3.15
CA ALA A 557 40.60 1.45 -2.07
C ALA A 557 39.93 2.30 -0.99
N ASP A 558 38.66 2.70 -1.15
CA ASP A 558 37.86 3.54 -0.22
C ASP A 558 37.60 2.88 1.16
N ARG A 559 38.60 2.26 1.80
CA ARG A 559 38.64 2.12 3.25
C ARG A 559 39.19 3.42 3.81
N ILE A 560 38.35 4.20 4.47
CA ILE A 560 38.85 5.32 5.28
C ILE A 560 39.40 4.71 6.56
N ASP A 561 40.73 4.66 6.68
CA ASP A 561 41.38 4.27 7.92
C ASP A 561 40.92 5.20 9.05
N GLY A 562 40.37 4.60 10.13
CA GLY A 562 39.98 5.32 11.35
C GLY A 562 38.52 5.78 11.45
N GLN A 563 37.66 5.53 10.45
CA GLN A 563 36.21 5.75 10.60
C GLN A 563 35.52 4.49 11.14
N PRO A 564 34.52 4.60 12.04
CA PRO A 564 33.78 3.45 12.55
C PRO A 564 33.13 2.67 11.41
N ALA A 565 33.29 1.33 11.44
CA ALA A 565 32.75 0.41 10.43
C ALA A 565 31.22 0.48 10.24
N GLU A 566 30.52 1.13 11.17
CA GLU A 566 29.05 1.18 11.23
C GLU A 566 28.45 2.32 10.40
N VAL A 567 29.24 3.28 9.90
CA VAL A 567 28.71 4.51 9.25
C VAL A 567 29.12 4.65 7.78
N LEU A 568 30.02 3.82 7.25
CA LEU A 568 30.58 4.04 5.91
C LEU A 568 30.49 2.86 4.95
N HIS A 569 30.25 3.21 3.69
CA HIS A 569 30.28 2.37 2.50
C HIS A 569 31.38 1.30 2.56
N ALA A 570 31.01 0.05 2.33
CA ALA A 570 31.97 -1.00 2.03
C ALA A 570 32.63 -0.68 0.68
N PRO A 571 33.98 -0.74 0.59
CA PRO A 571 34.67 -0.62 -0.68
C PRO A 571 34.11 -1.64 -1.66
N HIS A 572 34.06 -1.30 -2.96
CA HIS A 572 33.60 -2.28 -3.95
C HIS A 572 34.39 -3.59 -3.88
N ARG A 573 35.66 -3.55 -3.45
CA ARG A 573 36.48 -4.74 -3.19
C ARG A 573 35.75 -5.78 -2.31
N ASP A 574 35.07 -5.32 -1.27
CA ASP A 574 34.41 -6.19 -0.28
C ASP A 574 33.07 -6.74 -0.81
N LEU A 575 32.45 -6.04 -1.77
CA LEU A 575 31.20 -6.48 -2.43
C LEU A 575 31.45 -7.31 -3.68
N CYS A 576 32.57 -7.11 -4.37
CA CYS A 576 32.80 -7.65 -5.71
C CYS A 576 32.68 -9.18 -5.77
N GLY A 577 33.27 -9.87 -4.79
CA GLY A 577 33.17 -11.34 -4.70
C GLY A 577 31.76 -11.82 -4.36
N LEU A 578 31.03 -11.06 -3.55
CA LEU A 578 29.66 -11.38 -3.18
C LEU A 578 28.69 -11.18 -4.36
N LEU A 579 28.87 -10.12 -5.15
CA LEU A 579 28.08 -9.90 -6.38
C LEU A 579 28.28 -11.02 -7.41
N VAL A 580 29.50 -11.56 -7.53
CA VAL A 580 29.78 -12.72 -8.38
C VAL A 580 29.04 -13.95 -7.85
N ARG A 581 29.20 -14.28 -6.56
CA ARG A 581 28.52 -15.43 -5.94
C ARG A 581 27.00 -15.38 -6.12
N VAL A 582 26.38 -14.23 -5.88
CA VAL A 582 24.94 -14.06 -6.08
C VAL A 582 24.56 -14.21 -7.55
N ALA A 583 25.30 -13.59 -8.47
CA ALA A 583 25.02 -13.70 -9.89
C ALA A 583 25.11 -15.16 -10.38
N ASP A 584 26.13 -15.89 -9.95
CA ASP A 584 26.36 -17.29 -10.31
C ASP A 584 25.25 -18.18 -9.74
N ALA A 585 24.92 -18.02 -8.45
CA ALA A 585 23.85 -18.78 -7.78
C ALA A 585 22.49 -18.59 -8.45
N THR A 586 22.20 -17.36 -8.88
CA THR A 586 20.90 -16.98 -9.41
C THR A 586 20.81 -17.13 -10.93
N GLY A 587 21.94 -17.31 -11.61
CA GLY A 587 22.02 -17.33 -13.07
C GLY A 587 21.76 -15.96 -13.70
N LEU A 588 21.89 -14.88 -12.94
CA LEU A 588 21.71 -13.52 -13.44
C LEU A 588 22.86 -13.19 -14.38
N LYS A 589 22.56 -12.97 -15.66
CA LYS A 589 23.54 -12.48 -16.62
C LYS A 589 23.86 -11.00 -16.38
N PRO A 590 25.04 -10.49 -16.77
CA PRO A 590 25.39 -9.06 -16.69
C PRO A 590 24.60 -8.12 -17.62
N GLU A 591 23.67 -8.67 -18.40
CA GLU A 591 22.93 -7.99 -19.49
C GLU A 591 21.44 -8.31 -19.37
N LEU A 592 20.87 -8.10 -18.18
CA LEU A 592 19.45 -8.33 -17.95
C LEU A 592 18.65 -7.24 -18.66
N SER A 593 18.08 -7.62 -19.80
CA SER A 593 17.44 -6.68 -20.72
C SER A 593 16.07 -6.16 -20.28
N SER A 594 15.52 -6.55 -19.12
CA SER A 594 14.39 -5.84 -18.50
C SER A 594 14.05 -6.36 -17.11
N PHE A 595 13.77 -5.42 -16.20
CA PHE A 595 13.22 -5.65 -14.86
C PHE A 595 11.93 -6.51 -14.88
N ASP A 596 11.13 -6.39 -15.94
CA ASP A 596 9.83 -7.07 -16.06
C ASP A 596 9.96 -8.61 -16.13
N ARG A 597 11.12 -9.16 -16.54
CA ARG A 597 11.35 -10.61 -16.54
C ARG A 597 11.71 -11.19 -15.16
N LEU A 598 12.07 -10.33 -14.20
CA LEU A 598 12.60 -10.75 -12.90
C LEU A 598 11.57 -10.66 -11.78
N GLN A 599 10.51 -9.87 -11.95
CA GLN A 599 9.46 -9.74 -10.94
C GLN A 599 8.73 -11.08 -10.70
N SER A 600 8.64 -11.95 -11.72
CA SER A 600 8.13 -13.32 -11.56
C SER A 600 9.12 -14.30 -10.93
N LYS A 601 10.36 -13.89 -10.67
CA LYS A 601 11.45 -14.75 -10.17
C LYS A 601 11.97 -14.38 -8.78
N PHE A 602 11.32 -13.48 -8.05
CA PHE A 602 11.80 -13.07 -6.72
C PHE A 602 11.93 -14.24 -5.73
N THR A 603 10.90 -15.10 -5.65
CA THR A 603 10.94 -16.31 -4.79
C THR A 603 12.03 -17.27 -5.25
N GLU A 604 12.21 -17.43 -6.57
CA GLU A 604 13.26 -18.27 -7.15
C GLU A 604 14.66 -17.72 -6.83
N TYR A 605 14.85 -16.40 -6.90
CA TYR A 605 16.10 -15.73 -6.55
C TYR A 605 16.50 -16.00 -5.09
N GLU A 606 15.57 -15.83 -4.14
CA GLU A 606 15.86 -16.10 -2.73
C GLU A 606 16.20 -17.56 -2.47
N LEU A 607 15.40 -18.48 -3.04
CA LEU A 607 15.64 -19.91 -2.90
C LEU A 607 17.01 -20.30 -3.46
N ARG A 608 17.42 -19.74 -4.60
CA ARG A 608 18.74 -19.97 -5.20
C ARG A 608 19.87 -19.39 -4.35
N CYS A 609 19.72 -18.17 -3.82
CA CYS A 609 20.69 -17.59 -2.90
C CYS A 609 20.87 -18.46 -1.64
N ARG A 610 19.77 -18.91 -1.02
CA ARG A 610 19.82 -19.80 0.15
C ARG A 610 20.46 -21.15 -0.20
N ALA A 611 20.10 -21.75 -1.33
CA ALA A 611 20.68 -23.01 -1.80
C ALA A 611 22.20 -22.90 -2.04
N ALA A 612 22.69 -21.71 -2.42
CA ALA A 612 24.11 -21.42 -2.59
C ALA A 612 24.81 -20.99 -1.28
N GLY A 613 24.14 -21.10 -0.13
CA GLY A 613 24.70 -20.71 1.17
C GLY A 613 24.94 -19.21 1.32
N ILE A 614 24.23 -18.37 0.55
CA ILE A 614 24.32 -16.91 0.66
C ILE A 614 23.41 -16.47 1.79
N THR A 615 23.99 -15.84 2.81
CA THR A 615 23.25 -15.48 4.03
C THR A 615 22.44 -14.20 3.84
N THR A 616 21.44 -14.01 4.70
CA THR A 616 20.66 -12.77 4.75
C THR A 616 21.55 -11.54 4.99
N GLU A 617 22.56 -11.65 5.85
CA GLU A 617 23.51 -10.57 6.14
C GLU A 617 24.34 -10.18 4.91
N GLU A 618 24.70 -11.16 4.09
CA GLU A 618 25.37 -10.91 2.81
C GLU A 618 24.44 -10.17 1.84
N LEU A 619 23.18 -10.59 1.70
CA LEU A 619 22.20 -9.90 0.86
C LEU A 619 21.97 -8.45 1.32
N VAL A 620 21.87 -8.24 2.63
CA VAL A 620 21.77 -6.89 3.23
C VAL A 620 23.01 -6.05 2.93
N LYS A 621 24.22 -6.63 2.94
CA LYS A 621 25.44 -5.91 2.54
C LYS A 621 25.36 -5.38 1.11
N ILE A 622 24.83 -6.15 0.17
CA ILE A 622 24.67 -5.69 -1.23
C ILE A 622 23.75 -4.47 -1.29
N TRP A 623 22.58 -4.59 -0.66
CA TRP A 623 21.57 -3.54 -0.69
C TRP A 623 22.04 -2.25 0.00
N ARG A 624 22.54 -2.33 1.24
CA ARG A 624 23.00 -1.15 1.98
C ARG A 624 24.05 -0.36 1.22
N ASN A 625 24.94 -1.03 0.50
CA ASN A 625 25.98 -0.35 -0.27
C ASN A 625 25.48 0.29 -1.56
N CYS A 626 24.32 -0.11 -2.06
CA CYS A 626 23.67 0.52 -3.21
C CYS A 626 23.07 1.89 -2.87
N ASP A 627 22.42 2.02 -1.72
CA ASP A 627 21.66 3.24 -1.38
C ASP A 627 22.58 4.43 -1.06
N VAL A 628 23.65 4.22 -0.29
CA VAL A 628 24.49 5.34 0.17
C VAL A 628 25.21 6.04 -1.00
N LEU A 629 25.43 5.37 -2.14
CA LEU A 629 26.07 5.97 -3.33
C LEU A 629 25.11 6.76 -4.22
N VAL A 630 23.80 6.62 -4.04
CA VAL A 630 22.83 7.49 -4.72
C VAL A 630 22.87 8.90 -4.12
N GLU A 631 23.22 9.02 -2.84
CA GLU A 631 23.17 10.23 -2.04
C GLU A 631 24.46 11.09 -2.11
N SER A 632 25.59 10.50 -2.52
CA SER A 632 26.91 11.16 -2.66
C SER A 632 27.17 11.68 -4.07
#